data_AF-A0A1F5PJC4-F1
#
_entry.id   AF-A0A1F5PJC4-F1
#
_cell.length_a   1.000
_cell.length_b   1.000
_cell.length_c   1.000
_cell.angle_alpha   90.00
_cell.angle_beta   90.00
_cell.angle_gamma   90.00
#
_symmetry.space_group_name_H-M   'P 1'
#
loop_
_entity.id
_entity.type
_entity.pdbx_description
1 polymer ?
#
loop_
_entity_poly.entity_id
_entity_poly.type
_entity_poly.pdbx_seq_one_letter_code
_entity_poly.pdbx_strand_id
1 'polypeptide(L)' 'MAKSKSKKPVSHLIRLGPSSTVVVLPANLVRSLGWKKHQRVLIRRIARGIKIIDARTKQ' A
#
# COMPACT_ATOMS: atom_id res chain seq x y z
N MET A 1 -15.11 14.49 -22.11
CA MET A 1 -15.71 14.03 -20.84
C MET A 1 -14.63 13.42 -19.97
N ALA A 2 -14.29 14.07 -18.85
CA ALA A 2 -13.21 13.62 -17.97
C ALA A 2 -13.62 12.34 -17.22
N LYS A 3 -12.85 11.25 -17.40
CA LYS A 3 -12.99 10.01 -16.62
C LYS A 3 -12.62 10.33 -15.16
N SER A 4 -13.62 10.49 -14.29
CA SER A 4 -13.35 10.54 -12.85
C SER A 4 -12.93 9.13 -12.41
N LYS A 5 -11.61 8.92 -12.29
CA LYS A 5 -11.08 7.71 -11.65
C LYS A 5 -11.51 7.78 -10.20
N SER A 6 -12.46 6.94 -9.81
CA SER A 6 -12.89 6.72 -8.43
C SER A 6 -11.64 6.48 -7.56
N LYS A 7 -11.15 7.52 -6.89
CA LYS A 7 -10.08 7.40 -5.90
C LYS A 7 -10.70 6.64 -4.73
N LYS A 8 -10.41 5.36 -4.58
CA LYS A 8 -10.67 4.67 -3.31
C LYS A 8 -9.64 5.24 -2.33
N PRO A 9 -10.02 6.08 -1.35
CA PRO A 9 -9.05 6.64 -0.43
C PRO A 9 -8.46 5.50 0.41
N VAL A 10 -7.14 5.38 0.40
CA VAL A 10 -6.43 4.62 1.42
C VAL A 10 -6.46 5.49 2.66
N SER A 11 -7.31 5.15 3.62
CA SER A 11 -7.93 6.14 4.51
C SER A 11 -7.30 6.28 5.89
N HIS A 12 -6.39 5.39 6.33
CA HIS A 12 -5.87 5.46 7.70
C HIS A 12 -4.35 5.23 7.77
N LEU A 13 -3.65 6.23 8.29
CA LEU A 13 -2.27 6.15 8.75
C LEU A 13 -2.28 5.99 10.27
N ILE A 14 -1.59 4.98 10.77
CA ILE A 14 -1.49 4.69 12.21
C ILE A 14 -0.01 4.71 12.57
N ARG A 15 0.35 5.47 13.60
CA ARG A 15 1.69 5.39 14.18
C ARG A 15 1.78 4.16 15.08
N LEU A 16 2.75 3.28 14.84
CA LEU A 16 2.98 2.07 15.62
C LEU A 16 4.34 2.20 16.31
N GLY A 17 4.31 2.54 17.60
CA GLY A 17 5.52 2.80 18.37
C GLY A 17 6.26 4.09 17.98
N PRO A 18 7.52 4.24 18.41
CA PRO A 18 8.25 5.50 18.27
C PRO A 18 8.65 5.80 16.82
N SER A 19 8.95 4.77 16.02
CA SER A 19 9.58 4.91 14.69
C SER A 19 8.77 4.34 13.52
N SER A 20 7.70 3.57 13.75
CA SER A 20 6.99 2.90 12.66
C SER A 20 5.65 3.58 12.35
N THR A 21 5.30 3.63 11.06
CA THR A 21 4.01 4.10 10.57
C THR A 21 3.39 3.02 9.69
N VAL A 22 2.13 2.71 9.95
CA VAL A 22 1.35 1.68 9.28
C VAL A 22 0.29 2.35 8.42
N VAL A 23 0.09 1.84 7.21
CA VAL A 23 -0.99 2.26 6.32
C VAL A 23 -2.02 1.15 6.25
N VAL A 24 -3.26 1.44 6.60
CA VAL A 24 -4.35 0.46 6.52
C VAL A 24 -4.86 0.39 5.09
N LEU A 25 -4.73 -0.79 4.49
CA LEU A 25 -5.25 -1.08 3.16
C LEU A 25 -6.59 -1.81 3.27
N PRO A 26 -7.62 -1.42 2.49
CA PRO A 26 -8.87 -2.17 2.43
C PRO A 26 -8.65 -3.62 1.98
N ALA A 27 -9.32 -4.57 2.62
CA ALA A 27 -9.15 -6.00 2.32
C ALA A 27 -9.39 -6.34 0.83
N ASN A 28 -10.36 -5.68 0.20
CA ASN A 28 -10.67 -5.86 -1.23
C ASN A 28 -9.50 -5.44 -2.13
N LEU A 29 -8.75 -4.40 -1.74
CA LEU A 29 -7.58 -3.93 -2.48
C LEU A 29 -6.44 -4.94 -2.35
N VAL A 30 -6.16 -5.42 -1.14
CA VAL A 30 -5.14 -6.46 -0.89
C VAL A 30 -5.41 -7.71 -1.72
N ARG A 31 -6.65 -8.19 -1.75
CA ARG A 31 -7.07 -9.35 -2.56
C ARG A 31 -6.89 -9.11 -4.06
N SER A 32 -7.28 -7.94 -4.56
CA SER A 32 -7.12 -7.60 -5.99
C SER A 32 -5.65 -7.50 -6.43
N LEU A 33 -4.75 -7.19 -5.50
CA LEU A 33 -3.30 -7.15 -5.75
C LEU A 33 -2.64 -8.54 -5.61
N GLY A 34 -3.38 -9.57 -5.20
CA GLY A 34 -2.85 -10.91 -4.94
C GLY A 34 -1.93 -10.99 -3.72
N TRP A 35 -1.96 -9.99 -2.84
CA TRP A 35 -1.07 -9.93 -1.68
C TRP A 35 -1.54 -10.86 -0.56
N LYS A 36 -0.58 -11.52 0.09
CA LYS A 36 -0.80 -12.42 1.23
C LYS A 36 -0.52 -11.70 2.55
N LYS A 37 -1.06 -12.25 3.65
CA LYS A 37 -0.70 -11.80 5.01
C LYS A 37 0.80 -12.00 5.22
N HIS A 38 1.43 -11.02 5.88
CA HIS A 38 2.87 -10.99 6.22
C HIS A 38 3.82 -11.02 5.00
N GLN A 39 3.31 -10.69 3.80
CA GLN A 39 4.12 -10.57 2.61
C GLN A 39 5.10 -9.41 2.72
N ARG A 40 6.34 -9.62 2.27
CA ARG A 40 7.33 -8.56 2.16
C ARG A 40 7.01 -7.68 0.96
N VAL A 41 7.17 -6.37 1.14
CA VAL A 41 6.99 -5.38 0.08
C VAL A 41 8.18 -4.44 0.06
N LEU A 42 8.51 -3.93 -1.12
CA LEU A 42 9.49 -2.87 -1.31
C LEU A 42 8.80 -1.52 -1.26
N ILE A 43 9.32 -0.64 -0.42
CA ILE A 43 8.81 0.72 -0.25
C ILE A 43 9.82 1.68 -0.89
N ARG A 44 9.39 2.47 -1.87
CA ARG A 44 10.20 3.52 -2.49
C ARG A 44 9.53 4.87 -2.35
N ARG A 45 10.28 5.87 -1.88
CA ARG A 45 9.84 7.27 -1.86
C ARG A 45 9.88 7.82 -3.28
N ILE A 46 8.84 8.54 -3.67
CA ILE A 46 8.75 9.31 -4.92
C ILE A 46 8.35 10.75 -4.58
N ALA A 47 8.46 11.68 -5.54
CA ALA A 47 8.36 13.13 -5.29
C ALA A 47 7.17 13.57 -4.40
N ARG A 48 6.00 12.94 -4.53
CA ARG A 48 4.77 13.26 -3.76
C ARG A 48 4.08 12.03 -3.17
N GLY A 49 4.83 10.97 -2.89
CA GLY A 49 4.21 9.77 -2.36
C GLY A 49 5.16 8.63 -2.11
N ILE A 50 4.55 7.47 -1.87
CA ILE A 50 5.24 6.23 -1.62
C ILE A 50 4.75 5.22 -2.65
N LYS A 51 5.69 4.57 -3.33
CA LYS A 51 5.44 3.45 -4.22
C LYS A 51 5.68 2.16 -3.44
N ILE A 52 4.63 1.37 -3.27
CA ILE A 52 4.72 0.04 -2.66
C ILE A 52 4.72 -0.98 -3.80
N ILE A 53 5.74 -1.82 -3.83
CA ILE A 53 5.95 -2.82 -4.88
C ILE A 53 6.04 -4.17 -4.18
N ASP A 54 5.43 -5.19 -4.76
CA ASP A 54 5.65 -6.56 -4.30
C ASP A 54 7.15 -6.87 -4.31
N ALA A 55 7.71 -7.26 -3.16
CA ALA A 55 9.05 -7.78 -3.12
C ALA A 55 8.98 -9.18 -3.73
N ARG A 56 9.25 -9.30 -5.04
CA ARG A 56 9.54 -10.60 -5.67
C ARG A 56 10.79 -11.18 -5.02
N THR A 57 10.65 -11.72 -3.80
CA THR A 57 11.64 -12.59 -3.19
C THR A 57 11.70 -13.79 -4.10
N LYS A 58 12.89 -14.05 -4.66
CA LYS A 58 13.18 -15.21 -5.49
C LYS A 58 12.49 -16.45 -4.87
N GLN A 59 11.72 -17.16 -5.69
CA GLN A 59 11.42 -18.56 -5.41
C GLN A 59 12.75 -19.33 -5.37
#